data_AF-F5LQQ7-F1
#
_entry.id   AF-F5LQQ7-F1
#
_cell.length_a   1.000
_cell.length_b   1.000
_cell.length_c   1.000
_cell.angle_alpha   90.00
_cell.angle_beta   90.00
_cell.angle_gamma   90.00
#
_symmetry.space_group_name_H-M   'P 1'
#
loop_
_entity.id
_entity.type
_entity.pdbx_description
1 polymer ?
#
loop_
_entity_poly.entity_id
_entity_poly.type
_entity_poly.pdbx_seq_one_letter_code
_entity_poly.pdbx_strand_id
1 'polypeptide(L)'
;MNDINFCYRIEPAAEMAYNTDTGESAAAYCKISFGDVKKLPTSEDQAVMHKNVRNYVAQHINKDPIHVTPISFKEWVDNQEDEVSWEGQI
;
A
#
# COMPACT_ATOMS: atom_id res chain seq x y z
N MET A 1 4.42 -21.92 0.87
CA MET A 1 4.03 -21.06 -0.27
C MET A 1 4.89 -19.83 -0.22
N ASN A 2 5.31 -19.32 -1.38
CA ASN A 2 6.07 -18.07 -1.45
C ASN A 2 5.10 -16.95 -1.78
N ASP A 3 4.96 -16.01 -0.86
CA ASP A 3 4.12 -14.83 -1.04
C ASP A 3 4.99 -13.62 -1.34
N ILE A 4 4.50 -12.72 -2.19
CA ILE A 4 5.15 -11.46 -2.52
C ILE A 4 4.24 -10.33 -2.06
N ASN A 5 4.81 -9.42 -1.26
CA ASN A 5 4.09 -8.27 -0.73
C ASN A 5 4.63 -6.99 -1.33
N PHE A 6 3.77 -6.23 -2.00
CA PHE A 6 4.05 -4.87 -2.45
C PHE A 6 3.35 -3.90 -1.51
N CYS A 7 4.13 -3.13 -0.75
CA CYS A 7 3.62 -2.20 0.25
C CYS A 7 3.84 -0.77 -0.23
N TYR A 8 2.86 0.10 0.04
CA TYR A 8 2.89 1.50 -0.37
C TYR A 8 2.41 2.41 0.75
N ARG A 9 3.06 3.57 0.85
CA ARG A 9 2.55 4.76 1.53
C ARG A 9 1.96 5.70 0.49
N ILE A 10 0.74 6.13 0.74
CA ILE A 10 0.05 7.17 -0.02
C ILE A 10 0.15 8.45 0.79
N GLU A 11 0.67 9.52 0.20
CA GLU A 11 0.92 10.78 0.90
C GLU A 11 -0.38 11.49 1.33
N PRO A 12 -0.37 12.25 2.43
CA PRO A 12 -1.51 13.08 2.84
C PRO A 12 -2.01 14.02 1.73
N ALA A 13 -1.14 14.51 0.85
CA ALA A 13 -1.53 15.35 -0.28
C ALA A 13 -2.49 14.65 -1.26
N ALA A 14 -2.58 13.32 -1.21
CA ALA A 14 -3.56 12.57 -1.99
C ALA A 14 -4.96 12.59 -1.37
N GLU A 15 -5.14 13.10 -0.14
CA GLU A 15 -6.45 13.28 0.51
C GLU A 15 -7.28 11.97 0.54
N MET A 16 -6.62 10.86 0.88
CA MET A 16 -7.24 9.53 0.91
C MET A 16 -7.67 9.08 2.31
N ALA A 17 -7.08 9.66 3.34
CA ALA A 17 -7.36 9.38 4.74
C ALA A 17 -7.24 10.67 5.54
N TYR A 18 -7.92 10.72 6.69
CA TYR A 18 -7.96 11.89 7.55
C TYR A 18 -7.84 11.47 9.01
N ASN A 19 -7.18 12.29 9.82
CA ASN A 19 -7.22 12.14 11.27
C ASN A 19 -8.62 12.53 11.78
N THR A 20 -9.28 11.67 12.55
CA THR A 20 -10.66 11.90 12.99
C THR A 20 -10.80 13.02 14.03
N ASP A 21 -9.73 13.33 14.76
CA ASP A 21 -9.73 14.37 15.80
C ASP A 21 -9.44 15.76 15.22
N THR A 22 -8.47 15.85 14.29
CA THR A 22 -8.06 17.14 13.70
C THR A 22 -8.72 17.46 12.37
N GLY A 23 -9.25 16.46 11.67
CA GLY A 23 -9.77 16.59 10.31
C GLY A 23 -8.69 16.83 9.25
N GLU A 24 -7.41 16.81 9.64
CA GLU A 24 -6.29 17.01 8.72
C GLU A 24 -6.05 15.74 7.89
N SER A 25 -5.60 15.94 6.65
CA SER A 25 -5.25 14.82 5.78
C SER A 25 -4.09 14.02 6.37
N ALA A 26 -4.17 12.70 6.30
CA ALA A 26 -3.21 11.76 6.84
C ALA A 26 -2.70 10.80 5.76
N ALA A 27 -1.57 10.15 6.02
CA ALA A 27 -1.03 9.15 5.11
C ALA A 27 -1.92 7.90 5.14
N ALA A 28 -2.16 7.31 3.98
CA ALA A 28 -2.80 6.00 3.87
C ALA A 28 -1.76 4.94 3.53
N TYR A 29 -2.01 3.70 3.93
CA TYR A 29 -1.10 2.57 3.68
C TYR A 29 -1.86 1.45 2.99
N CYS A 30 -1.26 0.84 1.97
CA CYS A 30 -1.83 -0.32 1.31
C CYS A 30 -0.79 -1.41 1.08
N LYS A 31 -1.27 -2.65 1.09
CA LYS A 31 -0.50 -3.85 0.79
C LYS A 31 -1.23 -4.66 -0.28
N ILE A 32 -0.49 -5.06 -1.30
CA ILE A 32 -0.96 -6.01 -2.31
C ILE A 32 -0.13 -7.28 -2.15
N SER A 33 -0.81 -8.38 -1.83
CA SER A 33 -0.21 -9.69 -1.63
C SER A 33 -0.51 -10.59 -2.83
N PHE A 34 0.53 -11.11 -3.45
CA PHE A 34 0.43 -12.20 -4.43
C PHE A 34 0.78 -13.50 -3.71
N GLY A 35 -0.24 -14.33 -3.45
CA GLY A 35 -0.06 -15.65 -2.85
C GLY A 35 0.33 -16.71 -3.87
N ASP A 36 0.82 -17.86 -3.38
CA ASP A 36 1.06 -19.05 -4.20
C ASP A 36 1.99 -18.84 -5.40
N VAL A 37 2.98 -17.94 -5.27
CA VAL A 37 3.83 -17.61 -6.40
C VAL A 37 4.79 -18.77 -6.68
N LYS A 38 4.67 -19.35 -7.88
CA LYS A 38 5.46 -20.52 -8.33
C LYS A 38 6.97 -20.26 -8.35
N LYS A 39 7.39 -19.01 -8.57
CA LYS A 39 8.78 -18.58 -8.65
C LYS A 39 8.92 -17.17 -8.11
N LEU A 40 9.86 -16.97 -7.19
CA LEU A 40 10.19 -15.63 -6.72
C LEU A 40 10.88 -14.83 -7.85
N PRO A 41 10.45 -13.59 -8.11
CA PRO A 41 11.09 -12.70 -9.06
C PRO A 41 12.52 -12.36 -8.61
N THR A 42 13.38 -12.09 -9.59
CA THR A 42 14.70 -11.51 -9.33
C THR A 42 14.57 -10.09 -8.78
N SER A 43 15.66 -9.51 -8.26
CA SER A 43 15.63 -8.12 -7.78
C SER A 43 15.27 -7.12 -8.89
N GLU A 44 15.69 -7.38 -10.14
CA GLU A 44 15.33 -6.54 -11.29
C GLU A 44 13.84 -6.65 -11.63
N ASP A 45 13.31 -7.89 -11.66
CA ASP A 45 11.89 -8.14 -11.86
C ASP A 45 11.05 -7.46 -10.77
N GLN A 46 11.48 -7.53 -9.50
CA GLN A 46 10.80 -6.88 -8.39
C GLN A 46 10.71 -5.37 -8.57
N ALA A 47 11.78 -4.71 -9.04
CA ALA A 47 11.77 -3.27 -9.29
C ALA A 47 10.75 -2.89 -10.38
N VAL A 48 10.69 -3.66 -11.47
CA VAL A 48 9.69 -3.47 -12.54
C VAL A 48 8.27 -3.71 -12.02
N MET A 49 8.08 -4.78 -11.23
CA MET A 49 6.79 -5.10 -10.61
C MET A 49 6.35 -3.98 -9.66
N HIS A 50 7.23 -3.46 -8.80
CA HIS A 50 6.92 -2.34 -7.91
C HIS A 50 6.41 -1.11 -8.67
N LYS A 51 7.04 -0.77 -9.81
CA LYS A 51 6.62 0.34 -10.67
C LYS A 51 5.24 0.08 -11.27
N ASN A 52 4.98 -1.12 -11.78
CA ASN A 52 3.70 -1.46 -12.40
C ASN A 52 2.56 -1.48 -11.36
N VAL A 53 2.80 -2.10 -10.21
CA VAL A 53 1.82 -2.17 -9.12
C VAL A 53 1.57 -0.78 -8.52
N ARG A 54 2.58 0.08 -8.40
CA ARG A 54 2.41 1.49 -8.00
C ARG A 54 1.44 2.22 -8.94
N ASN A 55 1.65 2.10 -10.25
CA ASN A 55 0.79 2.75 -11.24
C ASN A 55 -0.64 2.20 -11.16
N TYR A 56 -0.78 0.89 -10.97
CA TYR A 56 -2.08 0.25 -10.78
C TYR A 56 -2.81 0.79 -9.53
N VAL A 57 -2.13 0.87 -8.38
CA VAL A 57 -2.68 1.44 -7.14
C VAL A 57 -3.13 2.87 -7.38
N ALA A 58 -2.26 3.71 -7.94
CA ALA A 58 -2.54 5.12 -8.21
C ALA A 58 -3.78 5.30 -9.10
N GLN A 59 -3.89 4.50 -10.17
CA GLN A 59 -5.07 4.50 -11.04
C GLN A 59 -6.36 4.11 -10.30
N HIS A 60 -6.30 3.11 -9.42
CA HIS A 60 -7.48 2.64 -8.68
C HIS A 60 -7.99 3.65 -7.66
N ILE A 61 -7.10 4.45 -7.09
CA ILE A 61 -7.46 5.53 -6.16
C ILE A 61 -7.67 6.88 -6.87
N ASN A 62 -7.58 6.92 -8.20
CA ASN A 62 -7.67 8.13 -9.02
C ASN A 62 -6.71 9.24 -8.56
N LYS A 63 -5.43 8.88 -8.33
CA LYS A 63 -4.35 9.80 -7.95
C LYS A 63 -3.15 9.64 -8.88
N ASP A 64 -2.30 10.66 -8.89
CA ASP A 64 -1.01 10.59 -9.60
C ASP A 64 -0.08 9.60 -8.88
N PRO A 65 0.63 8.71 -9.62
CA PRO A 65 1.63 7.81 -9.05
C PRO A 65 2.64 8.50 -8.15
N ILE A 66 2.96 9.79 -8.36
CA ILE A 66 3.89 10.57 -7.52
C ILE A 66 3.53 10.50 -6.03
N HIS A 67 2.24 10.40 -5.70
CA HIS A 67 1.76 10.31 -4.32
C HIS A 67 1.83 8.91 -3.71
N VAL A 68 2.20 7.90 -4.50
CA VAL A 68 2.29 6.50 -4.08
C VAL A 68 3.76 6.09 -4.00
N THR A 69 4.29 5.97 -2.78
CA THR A 69 5.69 5.62 -2.54
C THR A 69 5.81 4.17 -2.07
N PRO A 70 6.63 3.33 -2.73
CA PRO A 70 6.94 1.99 -2.22
C PRO A 70 7.59 2.07 -0.85
N ILE A 71 7.16 1.22 0.08
CA ILE A 71 7.75 1.07 1.41
C ILE A 71 8.08 -0.40 1.66
N SER A 72 8.94 -0.68 2.65
CA SER A 72 9.20 -2.03 3.09
C SER A 72 7.99 -2.66 3.78
N PHE A 73 7.94 -4.00 3.83
CA PHE A 73 6.92 -4.71 4.61
C PHE A 73 6.98 -4.36 6.10
N LYS A 74 8.19 -4.13 6.65
CA LYS A 74 8.36 -3.70 8.03
C LYS A 74 7.72 -2.33 8.28
N GLU A 75 7.98 -1.35 7.42
CA GLU A 75 7.34 -0.03 7.53
C GLU A 75 5.82 -0.13 7.44
N TRP A 76 5.29 -1.02 6.60
CA TRP A 76 3.86 -1.25 6.53
C TRP A 76 3.29 -1.81 7.84
N VAL A 77 3.92 -2.85 8.40
CA VAL A 77 3.53 -3.46 9.68
C VAL A 77 3.60 -2.44 10.82
N ASP A 78 4.68 -1.66 10.90
CA ASP A 78 4.87 -0.63 11.94
C ASP A 78 3.81 0.50 11.85
N ASN A 79 3.07 0.61 10.73
CA ASN A 79 1.99 1.58 10.49
C ASN A 79 0.59 0.95 10.43
N GLN A 80 0.45 -0.32 10.77
CA GLN A 80 -0.86 -0.87 11.12
C GLN A 80 -1.04 -0.65 12.63
N GLU A 81 -1.88 0.30 13.03
CA GLU A 81 -2.38 0.31 14.41
C GLU A 81 -3.17 -0.99 14.63
N ASP A 82 -3.13 -1.54 15.85
CA ASP A 82 -3.74 -2.81 16.24
C ASP A 82 -5.11 -3.01 15.57
N GLU A 83 -5.31 -4.19 14.96
CA GLU A 83 -6.49 -4.55 14.15
C GLU A 83 -7.78 -3.86 14.63
N VAL A 84 -8.21 -2.81 13.91
CA VAL A 84 -9.58 -2.34 14.05
C VAL A 84 -10.46 -3.46 13.52
N SER A 85 -11.10 -4.21 14.42
CA SER A 85 -12.01 -5.29 14.05
C SER A 85 -13.13 -4.71 13.18
N TRP A 86 -13.15 -5.09 11.90
CA TRP A 86 -14.11 -4.66 10.88
C TRP A 86 -15.53 -5.22 11.07
N GLU A 87 -15.99 -5.43 12.31
CA GLU A 87 -17.37 -5.79 12.57
C GLU A 87 -18.27 -4.54 12.41
N GLY A 88 -18.86 -4.38 11.22
CA GLY A 88 -20.12 -3.63 11.10
C GLY A 88 -20.15 -2.38 10.20
N GLN A 89 -19.53 -2.39 9.02
CA GLN A 89 -19.84 -1.38 7.99
C GLN A 89 -20.12 -2.02 6.63
N ILE A 90 -21.39 -2.43 6.42
CA ILE A 90 -22.13 -2.33 5.15
C ILE A 90 -23.54 -1.86 5.48
#